data_AF-A0A2S6RLJ0-F1
#
_entry.id   AF-A0A2S6RLJ0-F1
#
_cell.length_a   1.000
_cell.length_b   1.000
_cell.length_c   1.000
_cell.angle_alpha   90.00
_cell.angle_beta   90.00
_cell.angle_gamma   90.00
#
_symmetry.space_group_name_H-M   'P 1'
#
loop_
_entity.id
_entity.type
_entity.pdbx_description
1 polymer ?
#
loop_
_entity_poly.entity_id
_entity_poly.type
_entity_poly.pdbx_seq_one_letter_code
_entity_poly.pdbx_strand_id
1 'polypeptide(L)'
;KTGAGLDRLMEELRSKAEQMMVGNGSPIISRQRHRESLAACHEALVRFGLANESELAAEELRHAVHALGRITGRVDVEDILDLVFQEFCIGK
;
A
#
# COMPACT_ATOMS: atom_id res chain seq x y z
N LYS A 1 -19.10 13.79 -34.74
CA LYS A 1 -19.72 13.41 -33.43
C LYS A 1 -19.87 14.69 -32.63
N THR A 2 -21.06 15.00 -32.13
CA THR A 2 -21.51 16.37 -31.74
C THR A 2 -21.11 16.83 -30.33
N GLY A 3 -20.35 16.04 -29.56
CA GLY A 3 -19.92 16.41 -28.20
C GLY A 3 -21.06 16.47 -27.15
N ALA A 4 -22.31 16.31 -27.57
CA ALA A 4 -23.48 16.34 -26.69
C ALA A 4 -23.35 15.28 -25.58
N GLY A 5 -23.51 15.72 -24.32
CA GLY A 5 -23.40 14.86 -23.13
C GLY A 5 -21.99 14.77 -22.53
N LEU A 6 -20.97 15.33 -23.18
CA LEU A 6 -19.60 15.36 -22.64
C LEU A 6 -19.53 16.20 -21.36
N ASP A 7 -20.19 17.36 -21.32
CA ASP A 7 -20.20 18.23 -20.15
C ASP A 7 -20.82 17.54 -18.94
N ARG A 8 -21.93 16.82 -19.15
CA ARG A 8 -22.58 16.03 -18.11
C ARG A 8 -21.70 14.89 -17.62
N LEU A 9 -21.00 14.20 -18.52
CA LEU A 9 -20.04 13.15 -18.15
C LEU A 9 -18.90 13.72 -17.31
N MET A 10 -18.37 14.88 -17.68
CA MET A 10 -17.30 15.56 -16.93
C MET A 10 -17.77 15.96 -15.53
N GLU A 11 -19.00 16.46 -15.39
CA GLU A 11 -19.59 16.81 -14.10
C GLU A 11 -19.75 15.57 -13.20
N GLU A 12 -20.26 14.45 -13.75
CA GLU A 12 -20.42 13.20 -12.99
C GLU A 12 -19.06 12.61 -12.55
N LEU A 13 -18.04 12.67 -13.42
CA LEU A 13 -16.68 12.23 -13.07
C LEU A 13 -16.05 13.10 -11.99
N ARG A 14 -16.22 14.42 -12.10
CA ARG A 14 -15.73 15.38 -11.11
C ARG A 14 -16.37 15.13 -9.75
N SER A 15 -17.69 14.98 -9.69
CA SER A 15 -18.41 14.72 -8.45
C SER A 15 -17.93 13.43 -7.77
N LYS A 16 -17.73 12.35 -8.55
CA LYS A 16 -17.17 11.10 -8.03
C LYS A 16 -15.74 11.25 -7.51
N ALA A 17 -14.88 11.96 -8.25
CA ALA A 17 -13.50 12.20 -7.84
C ALA A 17 -13.44 13.02 -6.55
N GLU A 18 -14.25 14.08 -6.44
CA GLU A 18 -14.34 14.90 -5.22
C GLU A 18 -14.79 14.06 -4.02
N GLN A 19 -15.79 13.17 -4.17
CA GLN A 19 -16.22 12.25 -3.12
C GLN A 19 -15.13 11.25 -2.71
N MET A 20 -14.35 10.74 -3.65
CA MET A 20 -13.23 9.82 -3.37
C MET A 20 -12.04 10.52 -2.70
N MET A 21 -11.90 11.82 -2.89
CA MET A 21 -10.82 12.65 -2.35
C MET A 21 -11.16 13.33 -1.02
N VAL A 22 -12.35 13.09 -0.44
CA VAL A 22 -12.70 13.53 0.91
C VAL A 22 -11.87 12.74 1.94
N GLY A 23 -10.59 13.08 2.04
CA GLY A 23 -9.69 12.69 3.11
C GLY A 23 -9.52 13.89 4.04
N ASN A 24 -9.70 13.67 5.34
CA ASN A 24 -9.76 14.70 6.41
C ASN A 24 -8.41 15.40 6.69
N GLY A 25 -7.69 15.88 5.68
CA GLY A 25 -6.36 16.49 5.83
C GLY A 25 -5.23 15.49 6.12
N SER A 26 -5.53 14.18 6.15
CA SER A 26 -4.50 13.14 6.26
C SER A 26 -3.71 13.02 4.95
N PRO A 27 -2.38 12.81 5.02
CA PRO A 27 -1.55 12.57 3.85
C PRO A 27 -2.10 11.41 3.01
N ILE A 28 -2.30 11.65 1.71
CA ILE A 28 -2.80 10.61 0.80
C ILE A 28 -1.65 9.66 0.45
N ILE A 29 -1.83 8.37 0.72
CA ILE A 29 -0.91 7.33 0.24
C ILE A 29 -1.17 7.11 -1.25
N SER A 30 -0.48 7.89 -2.09
CA SER A 30 -0.70 7.90 -3.54
C SER A 30 -0.08 6.72 -4.28
N ARG A 31 1.05 6.18 -3.78
CA ARG A 31 1.79 5.09 -4.43
C ARG A 31 1.27 3.72 -4.01
N GLN A 32 1.11 2.83 -5.00
CA GLN A 32 0.69 1.45 -4.80
C GLN A 32 1.59 0.68 -3.83
N ARG A 33 2.91 0.77 -4.00
CA ARG A 33 3.89 0.13 -3.11
C ARG A 33 3.76 0.51 -1.63
N HIS A 34 3.40 1.77 -1.34
CA HIS A 34 3.19 2.22 0.03
C HIS A 34 1.89 1.66 0.60
N ARG A 35 0.83 1.54 -0.21
CA ARG A 35 -0.43 0.91 0.21
C ARG A 35 -0.22 -0.57 0.54
N GLU A 36 0.49 -1.29 -0.30
CA GLU A 36 0.82 -2.70 -0.09
C GLU A 36 1.64 -2.91 1.19
N SER A 37 2.65 -2.07 1.41
CA SER A 37 3.47 -2.10 2.63
C SER A 37 2.65 -1.84 3.89
N LEU A 38 1.72 -0.87 3.86
CA LEU A 38 0.82 -0.62 5.00
C LEU A 38 -0.20 -1.74 5.21
N ALA A 39 -0.74 -2.32 4.13
CA ALA A 39 -1.65 -3.45 4.23
C ALA A 39 -0.98 -4.65 4.90
N ALA A 40 0.25 -4.98 4.48
CA ALA A 40 1.04 -6.04 5.10
C ALA A 40 1.37 -5.75 6.58
N CYS A 41 1.71 -4.50 6.90
CA CYS A 41 1.94 -4.07 8.29
C CYS A 41 0.68 -4.25 9.14
N HIS A 42 -0.46 -3.79 8.65
CA HIS A 42 -1.74 -3.93 9.33
C HIS A 42 -2.11 -5.40 9.56
N GLU A 43 -1.95 -6.24 8.55
CA GLU A 43 -2.24 -7.68 8.66
C GLU A 43 -1.36 -8.36 9.73
N ALA A 44 -0.08 -8.04 9.78
CA ALA A 44 0.83 -8.53 10.82
C ALA A 44 0.41 -8.05 12.22
N LEU A 45 -0.02 -6.79 12.38
CA LEU A 45 -0.55 -6.29 13.66
C LEU A 45 -1.85 -6.98 14.09
N VAL A 46 -2.72 -7.35 13.13
CA VAL A 46 -3.91 -8.16 13.42
C VAL A 46 -3.49 -9.53 13.94
N ARG A 47 -2.54 -10.20 13.28
CA ARG A 47 -2.02 -11.51 13.72
C ARG A 47 -1.31 -11.44 15.07
N PHE A 48 -0.55 -10.36 15.33
CA PHE A 48 0.03 -10.08 16.64
C PHE A 48 -1.03 -10.07 17.75
N GLY A 49 -2.16 -9.40 17.53
CA GLY A 49 -3.26 -9.36 18.52
C GLY A 49 -3.96 -10.70 18.74
N LEU A 50 -3.79 -11.66 17.83
CA LEU A 50 -4.35 -13.01 17.90
C LEU A 50 -3.33 -14.05 18.42
N ALA A 51 -2.06 -13.69 18.55
CA ALA A 51 -1.01 -14.60 18.97
C ALA A 51 -1.12 -14.91 20.47
N ASN A 52 -1.09 -16.20 20.82
CA ASN A 52 -1.19 -16.67 22.20
C ASN A 52 0.17 -16.86 22.88
N GLU A 53 1.24 -16.88 22.09
CA GLU A 53 2.62 -17.10 22.54
C GLU A 53 3.47 -15.87 22.26
N SER A 54 4.28 -15.48 23.24
CA SER A 54 5.12 -14.28 23.15
C SER A 54 6.13 -14.35 22.00
N GLU A 55 6.61 -15.55 21.66
CA GLU A 55 7.54 -15.78 20.56
C GLU A 55 6.88 -15.49 19.20
N LEU A 56 5.66 -16.00 18.99
CA LEU A 56 4.88 -15.77 17.79
C LEU A 56 4.44 -14.30 17.67
N ALA A 57 4.05 -13.69 18.79
CA ALA A 57 3.71 -12.27 18.84
C ALA A 57 4.94 -11.39 18.48
N ALA A 58 6.12 -11.71 19.00
CA ALA A 58 7.34 -11.00 18.67
C ALA A 58 7.67 -11.11 17.16
N GLU A 59 7.41 -12.25 16.54
CA GLU A 59 7.62 -12.43 15.10
C GLU A 59 6.66 -11.59 14.25
N GLU A 60 5.37 -11.59 14.59
CA GLU A 60 4.39 -10.74 13.88
C GLU A 60 4.70 -9.24 14.04
N LEU A 61 5.21 -8.83 15.21
CA LEU A 61 5.67 -7.46 15.40
C LEU A 61 6.89 -7.14 14.53
N ARG A 62 7.83 -8.10 14.38
CA ARG A 62 8.97 -7.97 13.47
C ARG A 62 8.48 -7.78 12.03
N HIS A 63 7.54 -8.60 11.56
CA HIS A 63 6.92 -8.45 10.24
C HIS A 63 6.29 -7.07 10.03
N ALA A 64 5.55 -6.56 11.03
CA ALA A 64 4.94 -5.24 10.97
C ALA A 64 5.99 -4.11 10.82
N VAL A 65 7.08 -4.20 11.59
CA VAL A 65 8.19 -3.23 11.54
C VAL A 65 8.91 -3.27 10.19
N HIS A 66 9.17 -4.46 9.63
CA HIS A 66 9.77 -4.58 8.29
C HIS A 66 8.89 -3.98 7.20
N ALA A 67 7.60 -4.30 7.22
CA ALA A 67 6.64 -3.77 6.26
C ALA A 67 6.54 -2.24 6.32
N LEU A 68 6.58 -1.66 7.52
CA LEU A 68 6.64 -0.20 7.70
C LEU A 68 7.99 0.38 7.26
N GLY A 69 9.09 -0.33 7.52
CA GLY A 69 10.45 0.03 7.12
C GLY A 69 10.56 0.34 5.64
N ARG A 70 9.95 -0.51 4.78
CA ARG A 70 9.92 -0.34 3.31
C ARG A 70 9.37 1.00 2.83
N ILE A 71 8.51 1.65 3.62
CA ILE A 71 7.96 2.98 3.32
C ILE A 71 8.98 4.07 3.63
N THR A 72 9.70 3.91 4.74
CA THR A 72 10.70 4.88 5.23
C THR A 72 12.09 4.72 4.59
N GLY A 73 12.27 3.71 3.73
CA GLY A 73 13.55 3.41 3.07
C GLY A 73 14.49 2.53 3.91
N ARG A 74 13.99 1.95 5.02
CA ARG A 74 14.67 0.87 5.74
C ARG A 74 14.24 -0.44 5.09
N VAL A 75 15.13 -1.06 4.34
CA VAL A 75 14.91 -2.32 3.63
C VAL A 75 15.97 -3.31 4.11
N ASP A 76 15.56 -4.53 4.44
CA ASP A 76 16.49 -5.59 4.85
C ASP A 76 17.15 -6.22 3.61
N VAL A 77 18.24 -6.97 3.80
CA VAL A 77 18.97 -7.69 2.75
C VAL A 77 18.05 -8.59 1.94
N GLU A 78 17.06 -9.20 2.59
CA GLU A 78 16.08 -10.08 1.95
C GLU A 78 15.17 -9.32 0.96
N ASP A 79 14.77 -8.08 1.30
CA ASP A 79 13.97 -7.24 0.40
C ASP A 79 14.78 -6.77 -0.84
N ILE A 80 16.13 -6.69 -0.73
CA ILE A 80 17.01 -6.34 -1.86
C ILE A 80 17.02 -7.46 -2.89
N LEU A 81 17.03 -8.72 -2.45
CA LEU A 81 17.04 -9.87 -3.36
C LEU A 81 15.75 -9.92 -4.18
N ASP A 82 14.60 -9.73 -3.55
CA ASP A 82 13.30 -9.72 -4.24
C ASP A 82 13.20 -8.58 -5.28
N LEU A 83 13.73 -7.40 -4.97
CA LEU A 83 13.75 -6.27 -5.90
C LEU A 83 14.67 -6.54 -7.10
N VAL A 84 15.86 -7.11 -6.86
CA VAL A 84 16.79 -7.50 -7.91
C VAL A 84 16.12 -8.48 -8.87
N PHE A 85 15.39 -9.47 -8.36
CA PHE A 85 14.76 -10.49 -9.22
C PHE A 85 13.42 -10.05 -9.85
N GLN A 86 12.75 -9.01 -9.35
CA GLN A 86 11.52 -8.47 -9.95
C GLN A 86 11.78 -7.56 -11.17
N GLU A 87 12.93 -6.87 -11.24
CA GLU A 87 13.26 -6.01 -12.39
C GLU A 87 13.87 -6.78 -13.57
N PHE A 88 14.27 -8.04 -13.38
CA PHE A 88 14.64 -8.90 -14.51
C PHE A 88 13.38 -9.42 -15.19
N CYS A 89 13.06 -8.85 -16.35
CA CYS A 89 12.26 -9.57 -17.33
C CYS A 89 12.95 -10.92 -17.59
N ILE A 90 12.26 -12.05 -17.39
CA ILE A 90 12.71 -13.36 -17.86
C ILE A 90 12.91 -13.24 -19.38
N GLY A 91 14.17 -13.10 -19.82
CA GLY A 91 14.54 -13.13 -21.23
C GLY A 91 14.87 -11.80 -21.91
N LYS A 92 15.59 -10.87 -21.28
CA LYS A 92 16.46 -9.93 -22.01
C LYS A 92 17.83 -9.79 -21.36
#